data_AF-A0AAE4I9A4-F1
#
_entry.id   AF-A0AAE4I9A4-F1
#
_cell.length_a   1.000
_cell.length_b   1.000
_cell.length_c   1.000
_cell.angle_alpha   90.00
_cell.angle_beta   90.00
_cell.angle_gamma   90.00
#
_symmetry.space_group_name_H-M   'P 1'
#
loop_
_entity.id
_entity.type
_entity.pdbx_description
1 polymer ?
#
loop_
_entity_poly.entity_id
_entity_poly.type
_entity_poly.pdbx_seq_one_letter_code
_entity_poly.pdbx_strand_id
1 'polypeptide(L)'
;MEYILLLTACINPDGMPFTCLADVGVRKKQYIEALNFYLKNTTRKIVFVENSGTDISSSFKDFQHRIEFLCFDGNLCFVSSQKLAHN
;
A
#
# COMPACT_ATOMS: atom_id res chain seq x y z
N MET A 1 22.80 -10.82 10.82
CA MET A 1 21.34 -11.03 10.81
C MET A 1 20.73 -10.05 9.83
N GLU A 2 20.06 -10.56 8.80
CA GLU A 2 19.39 -9.73 7.78
C GLU A 2 18.00 -9.35 8.28
N TYR A 3 17.61 -8.09 8.12
CA TYR A 3 16.30 -7.58 8.49
C TYR A 3 15.64 -6.98 7.26
N ILE A 4 14.37 -7.32 7.04
CA ILE A 4 13.56 -6.82 5.93
C ILE A 4 12.48 -5.91 6.53
N LEU A 5 12.27 -4.76 5.91
CA LEU A 5 11.16 -3.88 6.27
C LEU A 5 9.93 -4.31 5.49
N LEU A 6 8.91 -4.79 6.20
CA LEU A 6 7.59 -5.04 5.64
C LEU A 6 6.73 -3.79 5.84
N LEU A 7 6.35 -3.13 4.75
CA LEU A 7 5.52 -1.93 4.75
C LEU A 7 4.20 -2.23 4.05
N THR A 8 3.08 -1.82 4.64
CA THR A 8 1.73 -2.10 4.10
C THR A 8 1.01 -0.80 3.76
N ALA A 9 0.24 -0.81 2.68
CA ALA A 9 -0.54 0.32 2.22
C ALA A 9 -1.92 -0.12 1.73
N CYS A 10 -2.89 0.76 1.94
CA CYS A 10 -4.22 0.72 1.33
C CYS A 10 -4.41 2.08 0.66
N ILE A 11 -4.12 2.19 -0.64
CA ILE A 11 -4.13 3.49 -1.33
C ILE A 11 -5.55 3.89 -1.71
N ASN A 12 -6.33 2.95 -2.25
CA ASN A 12 -7.73 3.14 -2.58
C ASN A 12 -8.62 2.44 -1.54
N PRO A 13 -9.14 3.18 -0.54
CA PRO A 13 -9.99 2.57 0.47
C PRO A 13 -11.40 2.19 -0.04
N ASP A 14 -11.78 2.53 -1.29
CA ASP A 14 -13.06 2.16 -1.92
C ASP A 14 -14.30 2.26 -1.01
N GLY A 15 -14.45 3.41 -0.34
CA GLY A 15 -15.59 3.66 0.55
C GLY A 15 -15.57 2.91 1.88
N MET A 16 -14.43 2.31 2.27
CA MET A 16 -14.27 1.64 3.56
C MET A 16 -14.67 2.55 4.73
N PRO A 17 -15.60 2.11 5.61
CA PRO A 17 -16.09 2.93 6.70
C PRO A 17 -14.97 3.22 7.71
N PHE A 18 -15.10 4.34 8.42
CA PHE A 18 -14.13 4.81 9.44
C PHE A 18 -12.74 5.21 8.90
N THR A 19 -12.59 5.39 7.58
CA THR A 19 -11.36 5.92 7.00
C THR A 19 -11.31 7.45 7.16
N CYS A 20 -10.40 7.96 7.99
CA CYS A 20 -10.24 9.41 8.22
C CYS A 20 -9.77 10.19 6.98
N LEU A 21 -9.03 9.53 6.07
CA LEU A 21 -8.56 10.10 4.82
C LEU A 21 -8.99 9.20 3.66
N ALA A 22 -10.04 9.59 2.96
CA ALA A 22 -10.60 8.86 1.83
C ALA A 22 -9.98 9.23 0.47
N ASP A 23 -9.28 10.38 0.40
CA ASP A 23 -8.70 10.86 -0.85
C ASP A 23 -7.53 9.97 -1.31
N VAL A 24 -7.76 9.24 -2.41
CA VAL A 24 -6.81 8.30 -3.00
C VAL A 24 -5.52 8.99 -3.44
N GLY A 25 -5.61 10.23 -3.96
CA GLY A 25 -4.47 10.99 -4.44
C GLY A 25 -3.53 11.41 -3.30
N VAL A 26 -4.11 11.90 -2.18
CA VAL A 26 -3.35 12.25 -0.98
C VAL A 26 -2.70 11.01 -0.38
N ARG A 27 -3.43 9.89 -0.28
CA ARG A 27 -2.87 8.62 0.23
C ARG A 27 -1.71 8.14 -0.63
N LYS A 28 -1.89 8.11 -1.95
CA LYS A 28 -0.82 7.75 -2.90
C LYS A 28 0.43 8.60 -2.69
N LYS A 29 0.26 9.92 -2.57
CA LYS A 29 1.37 10.85 -2.30
C LYS A 29 2.08 10.51 -0.99
N GLN A 30 1.35 10.30 0.09
CA GLN A 30 1.91 9.96 1.41
C GLN A 30 2.71 8.65 1.38
N TYR A 31 2.20 7.61 0.71
CA TYR A 31 2.93 6.34 0.59
C TYR A 31 4.20 6.46 -0.26
N ILE A 32 4.16 7.25 -1.33
CA ILE A 32 5.37 7.55 -2.14
C ILE A 32 6.41 8.30 -1.29
N GLU A 33 5.98 9.31 -0.52
CA GLU A 33 6.87 10.06 0.38
C GLU A 33 7.48 9.16 1.46
N ALA A 34 6.68 8.27 2.05
CA ALA A 34 7.16 7.30 3.04
C ALA A 34 8.19 6.34 2.44
N LEU A 35 7.91 5.75 1.27
CA LEU A 35 8.86 4.87 0.59
C LEU A 35 10.17 5.58 0.26
N ASN A 36 10.10 6.81 -0.26
CA ASN A 36 11.29 7.62 -0.51
C ASN A 36 12.09 7.89 0.78
N PHE A 37 11.40 8.15 1.90
CA PHE A 37 12.05 8.31 3.19
C PHE A 37 12.82 7.05 3.61
N TYR A 38 12.21 5.86 3.54
CA TYR A 38 12.90 4.62 3.88
C TYR A 38 14.04 4.30 2.92
N LEU A 39 13.83 4.47 1.61
CA LEU A 39 14.88 4.26 0.61
C LEU A 39 16.10 5.16 0.86
N LYS A 40 15.88 6.41 1.27
CA LYS A 40 16.94 7.38 1.59
C LYS A 40 17.64 7.12 2.92
N ASN A 41 16.89 6.77 3.97
CA ASN A 41 17.40 6.77 5.35
C ASN A 41 17.79 5.38 5.86
N THR A 42 17.62 4.34 5.05
CA THR A 42 18.10 3.00 5.40
C THR A 42 18.62 2.26 4.18
N THR A 43 19.49 1.27 4.42
CA THR A 43 20.01 0.34 3.41
C THR A 43 19.26 -0.99 3.39
N ARG A 44 18.22 -1.15 4.25
CA ARG A 44 17.44 -2.38 4.35
C ARG A 44 16.67 -2.66 3.05
N LYS A 45 16.48 -3.94 2.76
CA LYS A 45 15.52 -4.43 1.76
C LYS A 45 14.10 -4.15 2.26
N ILE A 46 13.22 -3.80 1.34
CA ILE A 46 11.83 -3.43 1.62
C ILE A 46 10.92 -4.38 0.83
N VAL A 47 9.89 -4.88 1.48
CA VAL A 47 8.72 -5.47 0.82
C VAL A 47 7.56 -4.52 1.07
N PHE A 48 7.03 -3.95 0.00
CA PHE A 48 5.87 -3.07 0.05
C PHE A 48 4.64 -3.83 -0.43
N VAL A 49 3.64 -3.92 0.44
CA VAL A 49 2.39 -4.62 0.18
C VAL A 49 1.28 -3.60 0.05
N GLU A 50 0.74 -3.46 -1.15
CA GLU A 50 -0.41 -2.62 -1.45
C GLU A 50 -1.64 -3.54 -1.60
N ASN A 51 -2.67 -3.33 -0.77
CA ASN A 51 -3.79 -4.26 -0.66
C ASN A 51 -5.11 -3.74 -1.25
N SER A 52 -5.07 -2.67 -2.05
CA SER A 52 -6.26 -2.09 -2.69
C SER A 52 -6.22 -2.10 -4.22
N GLY A 53 -5.28 -2.83 -4.80
CA GLY A 53 -5.10 -2.95 -6.25
C GLY A 53 -4.48 -1.71 -6.93
N THR A 54 -3.98 -0.74 -6.17
CA THR A 54 -3.38 0.49 -6.71
C THR A 54 -1.87 0.35 -6.82
N ASP A 55 -1.37 -0.13 -7.96
CA ASP A 55 0.06 -0.30 -8.17
C ASP A 55 0.82 1.04 -8.31
N ILE A 56 1.91 1.19 -7.54
CA ILE A 56 2.85 2.32 -7.59
C ILE A 56 4.29 1.88 -7.90
N SER A 57 4.52 0.61 -8.21
CA SER A 57 5.84 0.01 -8.47
C SER A 57 6.62 0.74 -9.57
N SER A 58 5.91 1.24 -10.60
CA SER A 58 6.48 1.98 -11.73
C SER A 58 7.22 3.26 -11.32
N SER A 59 6.89 3.84 -10.16
CA SER A 59 7.58 5.02 -9.61
C SER A 59 8.93 4.71 -8.96
N PHE A 60 9.27 3.43 -8.79
CA PHE A 60 10.47 2.97 -8.05
C PHE A 60 11.36 2.03 -8.86
N LYS A 61 11.36 2.15 -10.20
CA LYS A 61 12.15 1.28 -11.09
C LYS A 61 13.64 1.23 -10.75
N ASP A 62 14.22 2.36 -10.37
CA ASP A 62 15.64 2.45 -10.03
C ASP A 62 16.00 1.70 -8.73
N PHE A 63 14.99 1.34 -7.93
CA PHE A 63 15.15 0.67 -6.65
C PHE A 63 14.75 -0.82 -6.68
N GLN A 64 14.50 -1.42 -7.85
CA GLN A 64 14.07 -2.84 -7.97
C GLN A 64 15.04 -3.84 -7.32
N HIS A 65 16.32 -3.48 -7.17
CA HIS A 65 17.30 -4.29 -6.45
C HIS A 65 17.12 -4.28 -4.92
N ARG A 66 16.26 -3.41 -4.39
CA ARG A 66 16.10 -3.09 -2.98
C ARG A 66 14.66 -3.15 -2.47
N ILE A 67 13.68 -2.89 -3.33
CA ILE A 67 12.26 -2.93 -3.00
C ILE A 67 11.53 -3.93 -3.88
N GLU A 68 10.71 -4.77 -3.26
CA GLU A 68 9.77 -5.67 -3.90
C GLU A 68 8.35 -5.18 -3.66
N PHE A 69 7.48 -5.30 -4.66
CA PHE A 69 6.09 -4.88 -4.61
C PHE A 69 5.17 -6.10 -4.68
N LEU A 70 4.26 -6.22 -3.72
CA LEU A 70 3.13 -7.12 -3.77
C LEU A 70 1.86 -6.27 -3.84
N CYS A 71 1.11 -6.37 -4.94
CA CYS A 71 -0.11 -5.61 -5.16
C CYS A 71 -1.27 -6.56 -5.43
N PHE A 72 -2.37 -6.40 -4.69
CA PHE A 72 -3.60 -7.16 -4.90
C PHE A 72 -4.81 -6.34 -4.47
N ASP A 73 -5.98 -6.66 -5.04
CA ASP A 73 -7.25 -6.04 -4.65
C ASP A 73 -7.90 -6.83 -3.50
N GLY A 74 -7.68 -6.36 -2.27
CA GLY A 74 -8.30 -6.90 -1.06
C GLY A 74 -9.71 -6.36 -0.78
N ASN A 75 -10.17 -5.32 -1.50
CA ASN A 75 -11.47 -4.70 -1.24
C ASN A 75 -12.63 -5.64 -1.59
N LEU A 76 -12.42 -6.58 -2.52
CA LEU A 76 -13.39 -7.62 -2.90
C LEU A 76 -13.94 -8.42 -1.69
N CYS A 77 -13.16 -8.58 -0.62
CA CYS A 77 -13.60 -9.30 0.58
C CYS A 77 -14.49 -8.45 1.53
N PHE A 78 -14.36 -7.12 1.48
CA PHE A 78 -15.11 -6.23 2.37
C PHE A 78 -16.52 -5.92 1.84
N VAL A 79 -16.69 -5.83 0.51
CA VAL A 79 -17.98 -5.53 -0.11
C VAL A 79 -19.00 -6.66 0.08
N SER A 80 -18.56 -7.93 0.09
CA SER A 80 -19.44 -9.07 0.33
C SER A 80 -19.95 -9.13 1.78
N SER A 81 -19.13 -8.70 2.74
CA SER A 81 -19.44 -8.72 4.17
C SER A 81 -20.48 -7.67 4.56
N GLN A 82 -20.52 -6.51 3.88
CA GLN A 82 -21.53 -5.49 4.16
C GLN A 82 -22.90 -5.80 3.56
N LYS A 83 -22.96 -6.52 2.43
CA LYS A 83 -24.25 -6.97 1.84
C LYS A 83 -24.99 -8.00 2.71
N LEU A 84 -24.28 -8.74 3.55
CA LEU A 84 -24.89 -9.72 4.46
C LEU A 84 -25.38 -9.09 5.78
N ALA A 85 -24.91 -7.89 6.13
CA ALA A 85 -25.28 -7.23 7.38
C ALA A 85 -26.58 -6.39 7.29
N HIS A 86 -27.24 -6.36 6.12
CA HIS A 86 -28.45 -5.55 5.85
C HIS A 86 -29.64 -6.38 5.32
N ASN A 87 -29.62 -7.70 5.52
CA ASN A 87 -30.79 -8.57 5.27
C ASN A 87 -31.24 -9.23 6.58
#